data_AF-A0A8J6HCN9-F1
#
_entry.id   AF-A0A8J6HCN9-F1
#
_cell.length_a   1.000
_cell.length_b   1.000
_cell.length_c   1.000
_cell.angle_alpha   90.00
_cell.angle_beta   90.00
_cell.angle_gamma   90.00
#
_symmetry.space_group_name_H-M   'P 1'
#
loop_
_entity.id
_entity.type
_entity.pdbx_description
1 polymer ?
#
loop_
_entity_poly.entity_id
_entity_poly.type
_entity_poly.pdbx_seq_one_letter_code
_entity_poly.pdbx_strand_id
1 'polypeptide(L)'
;MLVHLCVAILAIFGVHRGLCLRCYSCVSTENEACIRFDKNKVPLKTCGIDELRNTEADAAQVHKSFKKLYEVDLAQEPQLPLNCLKQVTRFGGKHMVLRGCQLAPSDQLDICLKVKQENSDMLLTSHCSLCSGEGCNAAPLKRPLLSFLATICVVVATLLIYS
;
A
#
# COMPACT_ATOMS: atom_id res chain seq x y z
N MET A 1 27.16 -27.77 -5.39
CA MET A 1 27.32 -26.96 -4.16
C MET A 1 26.92 -25.49 -4.34
N LEU A 2 27.35 -24.79 -5.40
CA LEU A 2 27.02 -23.37 -5.63
C LEU A 2 25.50 -23.08 -5.73
N VAL A 3 24.74 -23.98 -6.37
CA VAL A 3 23.29 -23.82 -6.56
C VAL A 3 22.52 -23.90 -5.23
N HIS A 4 22.89 -24.84 -4.35
CA HIS A 4 22.28 -24.94 -3.02
C HIS A 4 22.61 -23.74 -2.12
N LEU A 5 23.81 -23.16 -2.28
CA LEU A 5 24.20 -21.93 -1.59
C LEU A 5 23.37 -20.72 -2.08
N CYS A 6 23.16 -20.60 -3.40
CA CYS A 6 22.29 -19.55 -3.95
C CYS A 6 20.82 -19.70 -3.53
N VAL A 7 20.29 -20.93 -3.50
CA VAL A 7 18.91 -21.18 -3.04
C VAL A 7 18.76 -20.89 -1.54
N ALA A 8 19.75 -21.25 -0.71
CA ALA A 8 19.74 -20.91 0.70
C ALA A 8 19.82 -19.39 0.95
N ILE A 9 20.67 -18.68 0.19
CA ILE A 9 20.78 -17.22 0.26
C ILE A 9 19.46 -16.54 -0.16
N LEU A 10 18.84 -16.98 -1.25
CA LEU A 10 17.55 -16.45 -1.71
C LEU A 10 16.42 -16.73 -0.71
N ALA A 11 16.43 -17.91 -0.06
CA ALA A 11 15.48 -18.24 0.99
C ALA A 11 15.65 -17.34 2.22
N ILE A 12 16.89 -17.07 2.65
CA ILE A 12 17.18 -16.20 3.80
C ILE A 12 16.76 -14.75 3.50
N PHE A 13 17.05 -14.22 2.30
CA PHE A 13 16.63 -12.88 1.89
C PHE A 13 15.12 -12.73 1.67
N GLY A 14 14.42 -13.81 1.31
CA GLY A 14 12.97 -13.81 1.17
C GLY A 14 12.23 -13.73 2.51
N VAL A 15 12.75 -14.40 3.54
CA VAL A 15 12.07 -14.56 4.85
C VAL A 15 12.25 -13.35 5.78
N HIS A 16 13.33 -12.56 5.66
CA HIS A 16 13.59 -11.42 6.55
C HIS A 16 12.82 -10.12 6.24
N ARG A 17 12.07 -10.05 5.13
CA ARG A 17 11.40 -8.78 4.73
C ARG A 17 10.22 -8.40 5.62
N GLY A 18 9.69 -9.31 6.43
CA GLY A 18 8.49 -9.06 7.24
C GLY A 18 8.70 -8.35 8.57
N LEU A 19 9.90 -8.41 9.16
CA LEU A 19 10.15 -7.97 10.55
C LEU A 19 10.53 -6.49 10.70
N CYS A 20 10.86 -5.80 9.60
CA CYS A 20 11.36 -4.42 9.63
C CYS A 20 10.68 -3.49 8.62
N LEU A 21 9.55 -3.90 8.02
CA LEU A 21 8.90 -3.12 6.97
C LEU A 21 8.51 -1.74 7.50
N ARG A 22 8.90 -0.66 6.81
CA ARG A 22 8.42 0.69 7.10
C ARG A 22 7.54 1.23 5.99
N CYS A 23 6.46 1.89 6.38
CA CYS A 23 5.46 2.45 5.46
C CYS A 23 5.20 3.91 5.78
N TYR A 24 4.79 4.68 4.77
CA TYR A 24 4.29 6.02 5.04
C TYR A 24 2.94 5.90 5.74
N SER A 25 2.76 6.64 6.83
CA SER A 25 1.55 6.61 7.63
C SER A 25 0.93 7.99 7.75
N CYS A 26 -0.33 8.11 7.35
CA CYS A 26 -1.11 9.34 7.42
C CYS A 26 -2.57 9.13 7.00
N VAL A 27 -3.42 10.04 7.46
CA VAL A 27 -4.74 10.31 6.88
C VAL A 27 -4.85 11.76 6.42
N SER A 28 -5.46 11.99 5.26
CA SER A 28 -5.55 13.33 4.67
C SER A 28 -6.53 14.27 5.37
N THR A 29 -7.33 13.78 6.33
CA THR A 29 -8.18 14.62 7.18
C THR A 29 -7.36 15.46 8.16
N GLU A 30 -6.18 14.98 8.56
CA GLU A 30 -5.27 15.66 9.48
C GLU A 30 -4.03 16.23 8.79
N ASN A 31 -3.60 15.61 7.69
CA ASN A 31 -2.39 16.01 6.98
C ASN A 31 -2.61 16.10 5.46
N GLU A 32 -2.71 17.33 4.94
CA GLU A 32 -2.81 17.61 3.49
C GLU A 32 -1.61 17.05 2.67
N ALA A 33 -0.44 16.86 3.30
CA ALA A 33 0.68 16.20 2.64
C ALA A 33 0.41 14.72 2.36
N CYS A 34 -0.64 14.12 2.92
CA CYS A 34 -1.03 12.73 2.64
C CYS A 34 -1.70 12.58 1.26
N ILE A 35 -2.56 13.55 0.91
CA ILE A 35 -3.23 13.61 -0.41
C ILE A 35 -2.26 14.10 -1.49
N ARG A 36 -1.54 15.20 -1.23
CA ARG A 36 -0.44 15.70 -2.07
C ARG A 36 0.88 15.18 -1.50
N PHE A 37 1.13 13.90 -1.76
CA PHE A 37 2.23 13.17 -1.13
C PHE A 37 3.55 13.93 -1.15
N ASP A 38 4.01 14.31 0.05
CA ASP A 38 5.32 14.89 0.30
C ASP A 38 6.05 14.02 1.33
N LYS A 39 7.05 13.28 0.86
CA LYS A 39 7.86 12.35 1.68
C LYS A 39 8.55 13.02 2.87
N ASN A 40 8.76 14.33 2.82
CA ASN A 40 9.40 15.07 3.91
C ASN A 40 8.42 15.46 5.02
N LYS A 41 7.10 15.37 4.74
CA LYS A 41 6.02 15.77 5.65
C LYS A 41 5.13 14.60 6.09
N VAL A 42 5.29 13.44 5.45
CA VAL A 42 4.60 12.20 5.82
C VAL A 42 5.62 11.27 6.47
N PRO A 43 5.43 10.84 7.73
CA PRO A 43 6.41 10.03 8.43
C PRO A 43 6.45 8.61 7.88
N LEU A 44 7.66 8.04 7.81
CA LEU A 44 7.90 6.63 7.53
C LEU A 44 7.98 5.86 8.86
N LYS A 45 6.96 5.04 9.15
CA LYS A 45 6.77 4.32 10.42
C LYS A 45 7.06 2.84 10.24
N THR A 46 7.70 2.22 11.24
CA THR A 46 7.91 0.77 11.27
C THR A 46 6.58 0.08 11.51
N CYS A 47 6.24 -0.88 10.65
CA CYS A 47 5.04 -1.68 10.80
C CYS A 47 5.18 -2.62 11.98
N GLY A 48 4.17 -2.57 12.84
CA GLY A 48 4.00 -3.41 14.01
C GLY A 48 2.59 -3.21 14.55
N ILE A 49 2.32 -3.78 15.72
CA ILE A 49 1.00 -3.75 16.36
C ILE A 49 0.47 -2.33 16.51
N ASP A 50 1.30 -1.42 17.00
CA ASP A 50 0.90 -0.03 17.23
C ASP A 50 0.56 0.67 15.92
N GLU A 51 1.28 0.39 14.84
CA GLU A 51 1.03 1.01 13.54
C GLU A 51 -0.20 0.43 12.82
N LEU A 52 -0.52 -0.86 13.06
CA LEU A 52 -1.80 -1.44 12.64
C LEU A 52 -2.98 -0.74 13.35
N ARG A 53 -2.87 -0.51 14.66
CA ARG A 53 -3.88 0.22 15.45
C ARG A 53 -4.00 1.68 15.04
N ASN A 54 -2.89 2.34 14.73
CA ASN A 54 -2.91 3.70 14.19
C ASN A 54 -3.65 3.72 12.83
N THR A 55 -3.39 2.75 11.97
CA THR A 55 -4.07 2.63 10.68
C THR A 55 -5.59 2.40 10.85
N GLU A 56 -6.00 1.62 11.85
CA GLU A 56 -7.42 1.46 12.22
C GLU A 56 -8.06 2.77 12.69
N ALA A 57 -7.37 3.51 13.57
CA ALA A 57 -7.83 4.80 14.06
C ALA A 57 -7.96 5.83 12.92
N ASP A 58 -6.97 5.89 12.04
CA ASP A 58 -6.96 6.75 10.85
C ASP A 58 -8.07 6.37 9.86
N ALA A 59 -8.36 5.07 9.69
CA ALA A 59 -9.46 4.61 8.84
C ALA A 59 -10.82 5.09 9.35
N ALA A 60 -11.01 5.17 10.67
CA ALA A 60 -12.23 5.72 11.27
C ALA A 60 -12.46 7.20 10.93
N GLN A 61 -11.38 7.96 10.65
CA GLN A 61 -11.46 9.34 10.22
C GLN A 61 -11.88 9.49 8.76
N VAL A 62 -11.53 8.51 7.91
CA VAL A 62 -12.00 8.45 6.52
C VAL A 62 -13.52 8.21 6.49
N HIS A 63 -13.98 7.17 7.19
CA HIS A 63 -15.40 6.90 7.38
C HIS A 63 -15.60 6.02 8.61
N LYS A 64 -16.63 6.30 9.41
CA LYS A 64 -16.87 5.56 10.67
C LYS A 64 -17.03 4.05 10.46
N SER A 65 -17.59 3.61 9.34
CA SER A 65 -17.75 2.17 9.05
C SER A 65 -16.42 1.44 8.81
N PHE A 66 -15.35 2.17 8.43
CA PHE A 66 -14.07 1.54 8.12
C PHE A 66 -13.34 1.03 9.36
N LYS A 67 -13.56 1.62 10.55
CA LYS A 67 -12.89 1.20 11.78
C LYS A 67 -12.90 -0.33 11.96
N LYS A 68 -14.08 -0.93 11.87
CA LYS A 68 -14.27 -2.38 12.07
C LYS A 68 -13.60 -3.24 10.98
N LEU A 69 -13.43 -2.70 9.78
CA LEU A 69 -12.79 -3.44 8.67
C LEU A 69 -11.28 -3.56 8.88
N TYR A 70 -10.71 -2.58 9.56
CA TYR A 70 -9.28 -2.46 9.83
C TYR A 70 -8.86 -3.07 11.17
N GLU A 71 -9.81 -3.56 11.97
CA GLU A 71 -9.53 -4.25 13.22
C GLU A 71 -8.73 -5.53 12.93
N VAL A 72 -7.57 -5.66 13.57
CA VAL A 72 -6.70 -6.83 13.46
C VAL A 72 -6.64 -7.55 14.79
N ASP A 73 -7.19 -8.77 14.85
CA ASP A 73 -6.99 -9.67 15.98
C ASP A 73 -5.69 -10.45 15.81
N LEU A 74 -4.62 -9.90 16.39
CA LEU A 74 -3.28 -10.50 16.35
C LEU A 74 -3.16 -11.81 17.15
N ALA A 75 -4.13 -12.13 18.02
CA ALA A 75 -4.15 -13.43 18.68
C ALA A 75 -4.55 -14.55 17.71
N GLN A 76 -5.29 -14.22 16.65
CA GLN A 76 -5.74 -15.15 15.62
C GLN A 76 -4.81 -15.15 14.40
N GLU A 77 -4.10 -14.05 14.15
CA GLU A 77 -3.33 -13.83 12.91
C GLU A 77 -1.79 -13.64 13.10
N PRO A 78 -1.10 -14.37 13.98
CA PRO A 78 0.31 -14.10 14.31
C PRO A 78 1.30 -14.35 13.17
N GLN A 79 0.87 -14.97 12.06
CA GLN A 79 1.76 -15.47 11.00
C GLN A 79 1.65 -14.68 9.69
N LEU A 80 0.72 -13.73 9.58
CA LEU A 80 0.55 -12.99 8.34
C LEU A 80 1.63 -11.90 8.21
N PRO A 81 2.30 -11.82 7.04
CA PRO A 81 3.29 -10.78 6.82
C PRO A 81 2.62 -9.40 6.76
N LEU A 82 3.39 -8.35 7.03
CA LEU A 82 2.93 -6.96 6.95
C LEU A 82 3.17 -6.39 5.56
N ASN A 83 2.28 -5.50 5.14
CA ASN A 83 2.32 -4.75 3.88
C ASN A 83 2.06 -3.27 4.14
N CYS A 84 2.56 -2.42 3.24
CA CYS A 84 2.15 -1.03 3.19
C CYS A 84 0.80 -0.91 2.48
N LEU A 85 -0.09 -0.12 3.08
CA LEU A 85 -1.40 0.20 2.55
C LEU A 85 -1.41 1.59 1.92
N LYS A 86 -2.14 1.71 0.81
CA LYS A 86 -2.65 2.99 0.32
C LYS A 86 -4.12 2.83 -0.08
N GLN A 87 -4.98 3.68 0.45
CA GLN A 87 -6.39 3.78 0.09
C GLN A 87 -6.73 5.21 -0.32
N VAL A 88 -7.56 5.36 -1.36
CA VAL A 88 -8.15 6.63 -1.79
C VAL A 88 -9.66 6.45 -1.86
N THR A 89 -10.36 7.13 -0.97
CA THR A 89 -11.82 7.07 -0.83
C THR A 89 -12.41 8.43 -1.10
N ARG A 90 -13.55 8.46 -1.78
CA ARG A 90 -14.36 9.65 -1.97
C ARG A 90 -15.58 9.57 -1.07
N PHE A 91 -15.80 10.57 -0.22
CA PHE A 91 -16.99 10.67 0.62
C PHE A 91 -17.56 12.08 0.55
N GLY A 92 -18.86 12.21 0.28
CA GLY A 92 -19.51 13.52 0.17
C GLY A 92 -18.81 14.47 -0.82
N GLY A 93 -18.31 13.93 -1.94
CA GLY A 93 -17.57 14.68 -2.96
C GLY A 93 -16.09 14.95 -2.66
N LYS A 94 -15.61 14.75 -1.42
CA LYS A 94 -14.21 14.98 -1.01
C LYS A 94 -13.36 13.73 -1.18
N HIS A 95 -12.12 13.91 -1.64
CA HIS A 95 -11.13 12.83 -1.71
C HIS A 95 -10.35 12.75 -0.40
N MET A 96 -10.28 11.55 0.15
CA MET A 96 -9.50 11.22 1.33
C MET A 96 -8.48 10.14 1.00
N VAL A 97 -7.28 10.29 1.53
CA VAL A 97 -6.18 9.34 1.36
C VAL A 97 -5.78 8.82 2.71
N LEU A 98 -5.71 7.50 2.82
CA LEU A 98 -5.18 6.77 3.97
C LEU A 98 -3.93 6.01 3.53
N ARG A 99 -2.87 6.10 4.32
CA ARG A 99 -1.65 5.33 4.19
C ARG A 99 -1.28 4.78 5.55
N GLY A 100 -0.78 3.56 5.59
CA GLY A 100 -0.38 2.93 6.84
C GLY A 100 0.15 1.53 6.62
N CYS A 101 0.11 0.73 7.67
CA CYS A 101 0.46 -0.69 7.64
C CYS A 101 -0.81 -1.54 7.66
N GLN A 102 -0.78 -2.68 7.02
CA GLN A 102 -1.85 -3.67 7.10
C GLN A 102 -1.26 -5.08 6.93
N LEU A 103 -1.96 -6.10 7.43
CA LEU A 103 -1.68 -7.49 7.09
C LEU A 103 -1.71 -7.70 5.58
N ALA A 104 -0.86 -8.60 5.11
CA ALA A 104 -0.91 -9.08 3.74
C ALA A 104 -2.26 -9.75 3.46
N PRO A 105 -2.74 -9.68 2.20
CA PRO A 105 -4.03 -10.25 1.86
C PRO A 105 -3.99 -11.77 2.06
N SER A 106 -5.04 -12.29 2.68
CA SER A 106 -5.41 -13.70 2.73
C SER A 106 -6.88 -13.84 2.35
N ASP A 107 -7.36 -15.07 2.17
CA ASP A 107 -8.75 -15.34 1.74
C ASP A 107 -9.81 -14.66 2.64
N GLN A 108 -9.48 -14.38 3.90
CA GLN A 108 -10.39 -13.73 4.87
C GLN A 108 -9.99 -12.27 5.22
N LEU A 109 -8.80 -11.82 4.80
CA LEU A 109 -8.19 -10.55 5.24
C LEU A 109 -7.72 -9.65 4.09
N ASP A 110 -8.40 -9.68 2.96
CA ASP A 110 -8.21 -8.64 1.94
C ASP A 110 -8.97 -7.35 2.30
N ILE A 111 -8.26 -6.42 2.93
CA ILE A 111 -8.82 -5.12 3.29
C ILE A 111 -9.35 -4.35 2.08
N CYS A 112 -8.70 -4.48 0.92
CA CYS A 112 -9.06 -3.73 -0.27
C CYS A 112 -10.36 -4.25 -0.89
N LEU A 113 -10.66 -5.53 -0.73
CA LEU A 113 -11.98 -6.08 -1.05
C LEU A 113 -13.03 -5.59 -0.04
N LYS A 114 -12.75 -5.67 1.27
CA LYS A 114 -13.68 -5.24 2.33
C LYS A 114 -14.12 -3.78 2.17
N VAL A 115 -13.19 -2.85 1.97
CA VAL A 115 -13.51 -1.42 1.80
C VAL A 115 -14.22 -1.09 0.48
N LYS A 116 -14.10 -1.96 -0.53
CA LYS A 116 -14.86 -1.81 -1.78
C LYS A 116 -16.28 -2.36 -1.65
N GLN A 117 -16.50 -3.37 -0.81
CA GLN A 117 -17.84 -3.89 -0.52
C GLN A 117 -18.70 -2.87 0.24
N GLU A 118 -18.07 -1.96 0.99
CA GLU A 118 -18.73 -0.83 1.65
C GLU A 118 -19.07 0.35 0.72
N ASN A 119 -18.78 0.24 -0.58
CA ASN A 119 -19.08 1.32 -1.51
C ASN A 119 -20.59 1.56 -1.59
N SER A 120 -20.95 2.83 -1.66
CA SER A 120 -22.31 3.34 -1.90
C SER A 120 -22.25 4.60 -2.76
N ASP A 121 -23.39 5.16 -3.13
CA ASP A 121 -23.46 6.39 -3.93
C ASP A 121 -22.67 7.56 -3.31
N MET A 122 -22.59 7.61 -1.98
CA MET A 122 -21.91 8.67 -1.24
C MET A 122 -20.49 8.29 -0.78
N LEU A 123 -20.11 7.01 -0.83
CA LEU A 123 -18.83 6.49 -0.33
C LEU A 123 -18.20 5.58 -1.39
N LEU A 124 -17.10 6.02 -2.02
CA LEU A 124 -16.46 5.27 -3.11
C LEU A 124 -14.96 5.13 -2.91
N THR A 125 -14.48 3.91 -2.73
CA THR A 125 -13.04 3.60 -2.72
C THR A 125 -12.52 3.47 -4.16
N SER A 126 -11.99 4.57 -4.70
CA SER A 126 -11.42 4.66 -6.05
C SER A 126 -10.09 3.92 -6.24
N HIS A 127 -9.33 3.74 -5.16
CA HIS A 127 -8.05 3.04 -5.18
C HIS A 127 -7.80 2.40 -3.83
N CYS A 128 -7.35 1.15 -3.84
CA CYS A 128 -6.78 0.49 -2.68
C CYS A 128 -5.69 -0.45 -3.17
N SER A 129 -4.54 -0.43 -2.51
CA SER A 129 -3.41 -1.30 -2.84
C SER A 129 -2.62 -1.66 -1.59
N LEU A 130 -2.15 -2.90 -1.56
CA LEU A 130 -1.14 -3.38 -0.64
C LEU A 130 0.16 -3.61 -1.41
N CYS A 131 1.30 -3.33 -0.80
CA CYS A 131 2.60 -3.61 -1.38
C CYS A 131 3.63 -4.02 -0.32
N SER A 132 4.55 -4.89 -0.71
CA SER A 132 5.63 -5.41 0.12
C SER A 132 6.95 -4.71 -0.25
N GLY A 133 7.26 -3.62 0.44
CA GLY A 133 8.52 -2.90 0.26
C GLY A 133 8.56 -1.59 1.03
N GLU A 134 9.76 -1.20 1.48
CA GLU A 134 9.98 0.04 2.23
C GLU A 134 9.37 1.26 1.52
N GLY A 135 8.41 1.90 2.18
CA GLY A 135 7.74 3.11 1.69
C GLY A 135 7.05 2.95 0.33
N CYS A 136 6.76 1.73 -0.12
CA CYS A 136 6.20 1.46 -1.46
C CYS A 136 4.83 2.12 -1.66
N ASN A 137 4.12 2.38 -0.55
CA ASN A 137 2.85 3.09 -0.56
C ASN A 137 3.00 4.59 -0.82
N ALA A 138 4.20 5.14 -1.10
CA ALA A 138 4.42 6.52 -1.53
C ALA A 138 3.76 6.83 -2.88
N ALA A 139 3.73 5.86 -3.79
CA ALA A 139 3.50 6.07 -5.22
C ALA A 139 2.39 7.09 -5.47
N PRO A 140 2.67 8.21 -6.18
CA PRO A 140 1.63 9.17 -6.53
C PRO A 140 0.59 8.50 -7.42
N LEU A 141 -0.62 9.06 -7.46
CA LEU A 141 -1.63 8.69 -8.46
C LEU A 141 -0.95 8.81 -9.84
N LYS A 142 -0.64 7.69 -10.50
CA LYS A 142 0.14 7.71 -11.75
C LYS A 142 -0.63 8.54 -12.79
N ARG A 143 -0.08 9.68 -13.21
CA ARG A 143 -0.40 10.26 -14.51
C ARG A 143 0.37 9.45 -15.56
N PRO A 144 -0.28 8.74 -16.49
CA PRO A 144 0.35 7.71 -17.31
C PRO A 144 1.10 8.29 -18.53
N LEU A 145 1.83 9.39 -18.39
CA LEU A 145 2.51 10.00 -19.54
C LEU A 145 3.90 9.41 -19.84
N LEU A 146 4.65 8.96 -18.83
CA LEU A 146 6.05 8.55 -19.04
C LEU A 146 6.23 7.09 -19.50
N SER A 147 5.27 6.19 -19.25
CA SER A 147 5.42 4.77 -19.64
C SER A 147 5.31 4.54 -21.14
N PHE A 148 4.63 5.43 -21.88
CA PHE A 148 4.50 5.34 -23.34
C PHE A 148 5.76 5.78 -24.08
N LEU A 149 6.57 6.68 -23.51
CA LEU A 149 7.80 7.16 -24.14
C LEU A 149 8.90 6.09 -24.18
N ALA A 150 8.99 5.24 -23.15
CA ALA A 150 10.00 4.18 -23.08
C ALA A 150 9.79 3.09 -24.14
N THR A 151 8.54 2.72 -24.44
CA THR A 151 8.22 1.73 -25.47
C THR A 151 8.46 2.26 -26.88
N ILE A 152 8.16 3.54 -27.13
CA ILE A 152 8.41 4.17 -28.44
C ILE A 152 9.90 4.21 -28.75
N CYS A 153 10.76 4.56 -27.77
CA CYS A 153 12.21 4.61 -27.99
C CYS A 153 12.81 3.24 -28.34
N VAL A 154 12.33 2.16 -27.72
CA VAL A 154 12.82 0.79 -28.03
C VAL A 154 12.41 0.36 -29.43
N VAL A 155 11.17 0.62 -29.83
CA VAL A 155 10.67 0.26 -31.17
C VAL A 155 11.38 1.05 -32.27
N VAL A 156 11.61 2.35 -32.07
CA VAL A 156 12.36 3.19 -33.03
C VAL A 156 13.82 2.74 -33.11
N ALA A 157 14.47 2.42 -31.99
CA ALA A 157 15.84 1.92 -32.00
C ALA A 157 15.96 0.58 -32.74
N THR A 158 15.02 -0.35 -32.53
CA THR A 158 15.01 -1.62 -33.27
C THR A 158 14.77 -1.40 -34.77
N LEU A 159 13.83 -0.53 -35.14
CA LEU A 159 13.57 -0.25 -36.56
C LEU A 159 14.78 0.38 -37.25
N LEU A 160 15.51 1.26 -36.58
CA LEU A 160 16.74 1.88 -37.12
C LEU A 160 17.93 0.91 -37.21
N ILE A 161 17.99 -0.13 -36.36
CA ILE A 161 19.05 -1.14 -36.41
C ILE A 161 18.80 -2.18 -37.51
N TYR A 162 17.53 -2.43 -37.85
CA TYR A 162 17.12 -3.46 -38.82
C TYR A 162 16.63 -2.89 -40.18
N SER A 163 16.84 -1.60 -40.44
CA SER A 163 16.66 -0.95 -41.76
C SER A 163 18.01 -0.68 -42.41
#